data_AF-A0A2M6YRQ3-F1
#
_entry.id   AF-A0A2M6YRQ3-F1
#
_cell.length_a   1.000
_cell.length_b   1.000
_cell.length_c   1.000
_cell.angle_alpha   90.00
_cell.angle_beta   90.00
_cell.angle_gamma   90.00
#
_symmetry.space_group_name_H-M   'P 1'
#
loop_
_entity.id
_entity.type
_entity.pdbx_description
1 polymer ?
#
loop_
_entity_poly.entity_id
_entity_poly.type
_entity_poly.pdbx_seq_one_letter_code
_entity_poly.pdbx_strand_id
1 'polypeptide(L)'
;MNLIMNDNMNSGADTKRVTVSLPSYIYDRLIKRVPERQVSRFVAGLLEEKLIVQKKQITDPIKDFVDLRSKLPKVSDKKIFAAIRKGRM
;
A
#
# COMPACT_ATOMS: atom_id res chain seq x y z
N MET A 1 31.73 -12.40 2.48
CA MET A 1 31.74 -13.83 2.85
C MET A 1 30.38 -14.38 2.45
N ASN A 2 30.32 -15.07 1.31
CA ASN A 2 29.06 -15.55 0.73
C ASN A 2 28.69 -16.88 1.39
N LEU A 3 27.45 -17.01 1.86
CA LEU A 3 26.88 -18.26 2.35
C LEU A 3 25.70 -18.64 1.45
N ILE A 4 25.92 -19.70 0.67
CA ILE A 4 24.91 -20.47 -0.05
C ILE A 4 24.20 -21.36 0.98
N MET A 5 22.86 -21.38 0.98
CA MET A 5 22.02 -22.40 1.65
C MET A 5 20.74 -22.53 0.81
N ASN A 6 20.69 -23.49 -0.12
CA ASN A 6 19.98 -24.78 -0.02
C ASN A 6 18.45 -24.65 0.17
N ASP A 7 17.73 -24.83 -0.94
CA ASP A 7 16.31 -25.12 -0.98
C ASP A 7 16.05 -26.52 -0.40
N ASN A 8 15.31 -26.59 0.70
CA ASN A 8 14.64 -27.81 1.14
C ASN A 8 13.20 -27.44 1.52
N MET A 9 12.25 -27.84 0.67
CA MET A 9 10.82 -27.61 0.85
C MET A 9 10.33 -28.35 2.10
N ASN A 10 9.73 -27.61 3.03
CA ASN A 10 8.94 -28.14 4.14
C ASN A 10 7.65 -27.32 4.20
N SER A 11 6.49 -27.97 4.17
CA SER A 11 5.17 -27.32 4.12
C SER A 11 4.90 -26.50 5.39
N GLY A 12 5.15 -25.19 5.32
CA GLY A 12 4.88 -24.21 6.37
C GLY A 12 4.80 -22.83 5.71
N ALA A 13 3.95 -21.93 6.21
CA ALA A 13 3.76 -20.59 5.65
C ALA A 13 5.11 -19.95 5.25
N ASP A 14 5.24 -19.49 4.00
CA ASP A 14 6.44 -18.86 3.44
C ASP A 14 6.86 -17.63 4.26
N THR A 15 7.55 -17.88 5.37
CA THR A 15 7.92 -16.86 6.34
C THR A 15 9.24 -16.28 5.90
N LYS A 16 9.19 -15.12 5.26
CA LYS A 16 10.41 -14.39 4.85
C LYS A 16 10.88 -13.52 6.00
N ARG A 17 12.15 -13.69 6.40
CA ARG A 17 12.80 -12.78 7.35
C ARG A 17 13.08 -11.45 6.65
N VAL A 18 12.56 -10.36 7.22
CA VAL A 18 12.82 -9.00 6.74
C VAL A 18 13.74 -8.31 7.74
N THR A 19 14.85 -7.75 7.24
CA THR A 19 15.78 -6.94 8.03
C THR A 19 15.55 -5.47 7.66
N VAL A 20 15.27 -4.62 8.66
CA VAL A 20 15.08 -3.18 8.46
C VAL A 20 16.10 -2.41 9.29
N SER A 21 16.65 -1.36 8.70
CA SER A 21 17.49 -0.40 9.42
C SER A 21 16.61 0.74 9.92
N LEU A 22 16.76 1.11 11.19
CA LEU A 22 16.03 2.22 11.80
C LEU A 22 17.04 3.26 12.31
N PRO A 23 16.73 4.56 12.21
CA PRO A 23 17.50 5.57 12.91
C PRO A 23 17.54 5.30 14.42
N SER A 24 18.69 5.49 15.06
CA SER A 24 18.91 5.19 16.49
C SER A 24 17.84 5.83 17.38
N TYR A 25 17.57 7.12 17.17
CA TYR A 25 16.57 7.87 17.93
C TYR A 25 15.13 7.33 17.82
N ILE A 26 14.81 6.57 16.75
CA ILE A 26 13.52 5.90 16.59
C ILE A 26 13.53 4.59 17.37
N TYR A 27 14.62 3.81 17.25
CA TYR A 27 14.78 2.57 17.99
C TYR A 27 14.75 2.80 19.51
N ASP A 28 15.43 3.82 20.00
CA ASP A 28 15.46 4.20 21.42
C ASP A 28 14.08 4.59 21.95
N ARG A 29 13.23 5.17 21.10
CA ARG A 29 11.84 5.47 21.45
C ARG A 29 10.96 4.21 21.45
N LEU A 30 11.22 3.27 20.56
CA LEU A 30 10.49 2.01 20.45
C LEU A 30 10.75 1.11 21.66
N ILE A 31 12.01 0.92 22.05
CA ILE A 31 12.38 0.07 23.21
C ILE A 31 11.80 0.59 24.54
N LYS A 32 11.53 1.89 24.65
CA LYS A 32 10.89 2.48 25.84
C LYS A 32 9.38 2.21 25.93
N ARG A 33 8.74 1.91 24.80
CA ARG A 33 7.28 1.75 24.69
C ARG A 33 6.84 0.29 24.56
N VAL A 34 7.74 -0.57 24.08
CA VAL A 34 7.46 -1.97 23.80
C VAL A 34 8.19 -2.84 24.84
N PRO A 35 7.55 -3.90 25.38
CA PRO A 35 8.22 -4.82 26.29
C PRO A 35 9.51 -5.40 25.69
N GLU A 36 10.45 -5.75 26.57
CA GLU A 36 11.74 -6.31 26.16
C GLU A 36 11.55 -7.48 25.19
N ARG A 37 12.39 -7.53 24.15
CA ARG A 37 12.39 -8.57 23.10
C ARG A 37 11.14 -8.63 22.20
N GLN A 38 10.23 -7.65 22.29
CA GLN A 38 9.02 -7.62 21.44
C GLN A 38 9.04 -6.60 20.31
N VAL A 39 10.15 -5.85 20.12
CA VAL A 39 10.24 -4.81 19.08
C VAL A 39 9.99 -5.36 17.68
N SER A 40 10.56 -6.51 17.33
CA SER A 40 10.35 -7.16 16.02
C SER A 40 8.89 -7.55 15.80
N ARG A 41 8.24 -8.15 16.81
CA ARG A 41 6.83 -8.53 16.76
C ARG A 41 5.93 -7.31 16.62
N PHE A 42 6.23 -6.23 17.34
CA PHE A 42 5.49 -4.97 17.26
C PHE A 42 5.57 -4.36 15.85
N VAL A 43 6.79 -4.27 15.30
CA VAL A 43 7.00 -3.73 13.94
C VAL A 43 6.33 -4.60 12.89
N ALA A 44 6.42 -5.93 13.00
CA ALA A 44 5.76 -6.86 12.09
C ALA A 44 4.23 -6.71 12.12
N GLY A 45 3.63 -6.64 13.30
CA GLY A 45 2.18 -6.45 13.45
C GLY A 45 1.69 -5.13 12.86
N LEU A 46 2.42 -4.03 13.06
CA LEU A 46 2.09 -2.74 12.45
C LEU A 46 2.21 -2.76 10.92
N LEU A 47 3.23 -3.44 10.38
CA LEU A 47 3.39 -3.59 8.94
C LEU A 47 2.23 -4.40 8.35
N GLU A 48 1.87 -5.51 8.98
CA GLU A 48 0.72 -6.31 8.57
C GLU A 48 -0.57 -5.50 8.59
N GLU A 49 -0.86 -4.78 9.68
CA GLU A 49 -2.04 -3.94 9.79
C GLU A 49 -2.08 -2.89 8.67
N LYS A 50 -0.98 -2.14 8.46
CA LYS A 50 -0.94 -1.11 7.43
C LYS A 50 -1.04 -1.68 6.01
N LEU A 51 -0.39 -2.80 5.73
CA LEU A 51 -0.44 -3.43 4.42
C LEU A 51 -1.82 -4.06 4.15
N ILE A 52 -2.49 -4.60 5.17
CA ILE A 52 -3.85 -5.12 5.05
C ILE A 52 -4.85 -3.99 4.85
N VAL A 53 -4.73 -2.89 5.59
CA VAL A 53 -5.57 -1.70 5.40
C VAL A 53 -5.37 -1.08 4.01
N GLN A 54 -4.13 -1.01 3.52
CA GLN A 54 -3.84 -0.56 2.16
C GLN A 54 -4.36 -1.52 1.09
N LYS A 55 -4.24 -2.84 1.29
CA LYS A 55 -4.81 -3.84 0.37
C LYS A 55 -6.34 -3.87 0.38
N LYS A 56 -7.00 -3.45 1.47
CA LYS A 56 -8.47 -3.28 1.47
C LYS A 56 -8.93 -2.10 0.61
N GLN A 57 -8.04 -1.18 0.26
CA GLN A 57 -8.28 -0.19 -0.80
C GLN A 57 -7.97 -0.77 -2.18
N ILE A 58 -8.40 -2.00 -2.46
CA ILE A 58 -8.77 -2.35 -3.83
C ILE A 58 -10.07 -1.58 -4.09
N THR A 59 -9.96 -0.27 -4.31
CA THR A 59 -11.03 0.43 -4.97
C THR A 59 -11.12 -0.17 -6.36
N ASP A 60 -12.32 -0.65 -6.71
CA ASP A 60 -12.59 -1.05 -8.08
C ASP A 60 -12.32 0.19 -8.96
N PRO A 61 -11.28 0.16 -9.82
CA PRO A 61 -10.90 1.33 -10.60
C PRO A 61 -12.03 1.78 -11.52
N ILE A 62 -12.93 0.87 -11.92
CA ILE A 62 -14.13 1.18 -12.69
C ILE A 62 -15.11 1.96 -11.82
N LYS A 63 -15.34 1.51 -10.59
CA LYS A 63 -16.24 2.18 -9.64
C LYS A 63 -15.73 3.58 -9.28
N ASP A 64 -14.45 3.73 -8.99
CA ASP A 64 -13.84 5.04 -8.71
C ASP A 64 -14.01 6.00 -9.90
N PHE A 65 -13.82 5.50 -11.12
CA PHE A 65 -14.03 6.29 -12.34
C PHE A 65 -15.49 6.72 -12.51
N VAL A 66 -16.46 5.82 -12.25
CA VAL A 66 -17.89 6.15 -12.32
C VAL A 66 -18.27 7.15 -11.24
N ASP A 67 -17.74 6.99 -10.03
CA ASP A 67 -18.04 7.87 -8.89
C ASP A 67 -17.50 9.29 -9.12
N LEU A 68 -16.41 9.47 -9.89
CA LEU A 68 -15.94 10.80 -10.31
C LEU A 68 -16.98 11.58 -11.12
N ARG A 69 -17.91 10.92 -11.83
CA ARG A 69 -19.00 11.60 -12.57
C ARG A 69 -19.86 12.47 -11.66
N SER A 70 -20.04 12.07 -10.40
CA SER A 70 -20.83 12.82 -9.43
C SER A 70 -20.17 14.14 -9.00
N LYS A 71 -18.84 14.22 -9.10
CA LYS A 71 -18.03 15.38 -8.70
C LYS A 71 -17.76 16.35 -9.85
N LEU A 72 -18.01 15.93 -11.09
CA LEU A 72 -17.78 16.75 -12.27
C LEU A 72 -18.97 17.67 -12.55
N PRO A 73 -18.72 18.90 -13.04
CA PRO A 73 -19.79 19.80 -13.43
C PRO A 73 -20.59 19.21 -14.59
N LYS A 74 -21.93 19.27 -14.51
CA LYS A 74 -22.81 18.83 -15.59
C LYS A 74 -22.62 19.74 -16.81
N VAL A 75 -22.13 19.17 -17.91
CA VAL A 75 -21.98 19.88 -19.19
C VAL A 75 -23.18 19.54 -20.07
N SER A 76 -23.79 20.55 -20.70
CA SER A 76 -24.89 20.34 -21.64
C SER A 76 -24.38 19.81 -22.98
N ASP A 77 -25.22 19.00 -23.64
CA ASP A 77 -24.91 18.40 -24.95
C ASP A 77 -24.48 19.45 -25.98
N LYS A 78 -25.11 20.64 -25.97
CA LYS A 78 -24.74 21.76 -26.85
C LYS A 78 -23.27 22.18 -26.68
N LYS A 79 -22.76 22.25 -25.44
CA LYS A 79 -21.35 22.57 -25.17
C LYS A 79 -20.41 21.44 -25.61
N ILE A 80 -20.84 20.19 -25.42
CA ILE A 80 -20.09 19.01 -25.84
C ILE A 80 -19.93 19.00 -27.37
N PHE A 81 -21.03 19.13 -28.11
CA PHE A 81 -21.01 19.17 -29.57
C PHE A 81 -20.21 20.36 -30.13
N ALA A 82 -20.29 21.53 -29.50
CA ALA A 82 -19.49 22.69 -29.89
C ALA A 82 -17.98 22.43 -29.72
N ALA A 83 -17.57 21.81 -28.61
CA ALA A 83 -16.17 21.46 -28.36
C ALA A 83 -15.65 20.41 -29.35
N ILE A 84 -16.45 19.36 -29.64
CA ILE A 84 -16.10 18.34 -30.65
C ILE A 84 -15.93 18.98 -32.02
N ARG A 85 -16.84 19.86 -32.43
CA ARG A 85 -16.76 20.54 -33.73
C ARG A 85 -15.53 21.44 -33.84
N LYS A 86 -15.14 22.11 -32.75
CA LYS A 86 -13.93 22.95 -32.70
C LYS A 86 -12.63 22.14 -32.84
N GLY A 87 -12.56 20.93 -32.27
CA GLY A 87 -11.38 20.07 -32.37
C GLY A 87 -11.25 19.28 -33.68
N ARG A 88 -12.27 19.32 -34.54
CA ARG A 88 -12.30 18.67 -35.87
C ARG A 88 -12.07 19.63 -37.04
N MET A 89 -11.91 20.93 -36.77
CA MET A 89 -11.41 21.92 -37.73
C MET A 89 -9.93 22.15 -37.49
#